data_AF-A0A955CSH7-F1
#
_entry.id   AF-A0A955CSH7-F1
#
_cell.length_a   1.000
_cell.length_b   1.000
_cell.length_c   1.000
_cell.angle_alpha   90.00
_cell.angle_beta   90.00
_cell.angle_gamma   90.00
#
_symmetry.space_group_name_H-M   'P 1'
#
loop_
_entity.id
_entity.type
_entity.pdbx_description
1 polymer ?
#
loop_
_entity_poly.entity_id
_entity_poly.type
_entity_poly.pdbx_seq_one_letter_code
_entity_poly.pdbx_strand_id
1 'polypeptide(L)'
;MKFHKAFTLVEVLIVIVILGILAAVAVPRFAGASDDARTSATQSTVAGVRSAIATYRTSAVILGNDPYPTLVQMTDGSVLKFTLPPNPFTDIGGVQAVSQAQAAARGVSNESAAGWNYFVDNNATPPTAIFYANSSATTTASDGSGGNQTANEL
;
A
#
# COMPACT_ATOMS: atom_id res chain seq x y z
N MET A 1 27.95 -4.78 55.97
CA MET A 1 28.73 -4.05 54.94
C MET A 1 28.15 -4.42 53.58
N LYS A 2 27.67 -3.44 52.80
CA LYS A 2 27.09 -3.68 51.46
C LYS A 2 28.23 -3.63 50.44
N PHE A 3 28.54 -4.77 49.81
CA PHE A 3 29.49 -4.84 48.69
C PHE A 3 28.85 -4.19 47.46
N HIS A 4 29.31 -2.99 47.10
CA HIS A 4 28.97 -2.41 45.80
C HIS A 4 29.82 -3.12 44.74
N LYS A 5 29.19 -4.02 43.99
CA LYS A 5 29.80 -4.73 42.87
C LYS A 5 30.05 -3.69 41.77
N ALA A 6 31.28 -3.23 41.62
CA ALA A 6 31.67 -2.35 40.54
C ALA A 6 31.67 -3.13 39.22
N PHE A 7 31.01 -2.58 38.20
CA PHE A 7 30.97 -3.14 36.84
C PHE A 7 32.38 -3.08 36.24
N THR A 8 32.88 -4.19 35.69
CA THR A 8 34.21 -4.19 35.07
C THR A 8 34.14 -3.62 33.64
N LEU A 9 35.19 -2.93 33.20
CA LEU A 9 35.27 -2.41 31.82
C LEU A 9 35.16 -3.53 30.78
N VAL A 10 35.70 -4.72 31.09
CA VAL A 10 35.63 -5.90 30.23
C VAL A 10 34.19 -6.39 30.07
N GLU A 11 33.38 -6.30 31.12
CA GLU A 11 31.99 -6.74 31.15
C GLU A 11 31.07 -5.78 30.37
N VAL A 12 31.39 -4.48 30.33
CA VAL A 12 30.73 -3.56 29.38
C VAL A 12 31.21 -3.80 27.95
N LEU A 13 32.51 -4.04 27.76
CA LEU A 13 33.11 -4.27 26.43
C LEU A 13 32.50 -5.48 25.73
N ILE A 14 32.37 -6.62 26.41
CA ILE A 14 31.79 -7.82 25.81
C ILE A 14 30.31 -7.61 25.44
N VAL A 15 29.56 -6.86 26.23
CA VAL A 15 28.15 -6.55 25.96
C VAL A 15 28.01 -5.73 24.68
N ILE A 16 28.79 -4.65 24.52
CA ILE A 16 28.70 -3.83 23.30
C ILE A 16 29.18 -4.57 22.06
N VAL A 17 30.14 -5.50 22.19
CA VAL A 17 30.57 -6.36 21.08
C VAL A 17 29.45 -7.30 20.66
N ILE A 18 28.77 -7.95 21.62
CA ILE A 18 27.63 -8.82 21.32
C ILE A 18 26.49 -8.01 20.69
N LEU A 19 26.15 -6.84 21.23
CA LEU A 19 25.14 -5.94 20.65
C LEU A 19 25.51 -5.50 19.23
N GLY A 20 26.79 -5.25 18.96
CA GLY A 20 27.29 -4.91 17.63
C GLY A 20 27.08 -6.04 16.61
N ILE A 21 27.37 -7.28 16.98
CA ILE A 21 27.16 -8.47 16.12
C ILE A 21 25.66 -8.68 15.87
N LEU A 22 24.83 -8.59 16.91
CA LEU A 22 23.38 -8.73 16.78
C LEU A 22 22.79 -7.64 15.87
N ALA A 23 23.22 -6.39 16.01
CA ALA A 23 22.80 -5.29 15.15
C ALA A 23 23.19 -5.52 13.68
N ALA A 24 24.43 -5.97 13.43
CA ALA A 24 24.92 -6.23 12.07
C ALA A 24 24.09 -7.27 11.31
N VAL A 25 23.58 -8.30 11.99
CA VAL A 25 22.73 -9.34 11.36
C VAL A 25 21.25 -8.94 11.33
N ALA A 26 20.77 -8.21 12.34
CA ALA A 26 19.36 -7.84 12.44
C ALA A 26 18.94 -6.74 11.45
N VAL A 27 19.78 -5.71 11.25
CA VAL A 27 19.44 -4.55 10.42
C VAL A 27 19.11 -4.93 8.97
N PRO A 28 19.93 -5.73 8.25
CA PRO A 28 19.62 -6.10 6.86
C PRO A 28 18.34 -6.92 6.73
N ARG A 29 18.05 -7.80 7.70
CA ARG A 29 16.84 -8.63 7.70
C ARG A 29 15.58 -7.81 7.96
N PHE A 30 15.66 -6.82 8.85
CA PHE A 30 14.54 -5.96 9.19
C PHE A 30 14.15 -5.02 8.03
N ALA A 31 15.14 -4.53 7.28
CA ALA A 31 14.89 -3.69 6.10
C ALA A 31 14.07 -4.46 5.03
N GLY A 32 14.51 -5.66 4.63
CA GLY A 32 13.79 -6.46 3.64
C GLY A 32 12.36 -6.84 4.09
N ALA A 33 12.19 -7.22 5.36
CA ALA A 33 10.87 -7.54 5.91
C ALA A 33 9.91 -6.33 5.92
N SER A 34 10.44 -5.11 6.07
CA SER A 34 9.63 -3.90 6.03
C SER A 34 9.13 -3.58 4.62
N ASP A 35 9.97 -3.80 3.60
CA ASP A 35 9.60 -3.60 2.20
C ASP A 35 8.59 -4.66 1.72
N ASP A 36 8.75 -5.90 2.16
CA ASP A 36 7.76 -6.97 1.94
C ASP A 36 6.42 -6.64 2.59
N ALA A 37 6.44 -6.13 3.83
CA ALA A 37 5.23 -5.73 4.54
C ALA A 37 4.49 -4.59 3.82
N ARG A 38 5.20 -3.58 3.32
CA ARG A 38 4.61 -2.49 2.53
C ARG A 38 3.98 -3.01 1.24
N THR A 39 4.68 -3.86 0.51
CA THR A 39 4.20 -4.49 -0.73
C THR A 39 2.93 -5.30 -0.48
N SER A 40 2.93 -6.17 0.53
CA SER A 40 1.78 -7.00 0.90
C SER A 40 0.58 -6.18 1.38
N ALA A 41 0.81 -5.11 2.15
CA ALA A 41 -0.23 -4.21 2.61
C ALA A 41 -0.90 -3.46 1.45
N THR A 42 -0.12 -3.01 0.46
CA THR A 42 -0.67 -2.37 -0.74
C THR A 42 -1.50 -3.34 -1.57
N GLN A 43 -0.98 -4.54 -1.86
CA GLN A 43 -1.72 -5.58 -2.58
C GLN A 43 -3.03 -5.95 -1.86
N SER A 44 -2.97 -6.10 -0.54
CA SER A 44 -4.14 -6.41 0.29
C SER A 44 -5.19 -5.30 0.24
N THR A 45 -4.77 -4.03 0.26
CA THR A 45 -5.68 -2.88 0.14
C THR A 45 -6.33 -2.83 -1.24
N VAL A 46 -5.54 -2.97 -2.32
CA VAL A 46 -6.06 -3.00 -3.70
C VAL A 46 -7.03 -4.17 -3.90
N ALA A 47 -6.70 -5.35 -3.38
CA ALA A 47 -7.57 -6.52 -3.44
C ALA A 47 -8.90 -6.32 -2.67
N GLY A 48 -8.83 -5.73 -1.47
CA GLY A 48 -10.03 -5.40 -0.67
C GLY A 48 -10.95 -4.42 -1.39
N VAL A 49 -10.40 -3.36 -2.00
CA VAL A 49 -11.17 -2.40 -2.80
C VAL A 49 -11.76 -3.05 -4.04
N ARG A 50 -10.99 -3.86 -4.76
CA ARG A 50 -11.48 -4.58 -5.94
C ARG A 50 -12.64 -5.52 -5.58
N SER A 51 -12.56 -6.21 -4.44
CA SER A 51 -13.64 -7.06 -3.93
C SER A 51 -14.91 -6.25 -3.65
N ALA A 52 -14.79 -5.12 -2.94
CA ALA A 52 -15.92 -4.25 -2.65
C ALA A 52 -16.57 -3.67 -3.94
N ILE A 53 -15.76 -3.24 -4.91
CA ILE A 53 -16.24 -2.79 -6.22
C ILE A 53 -16.97 -3.93 -6.97
N ALA A 54 -16.45 -5.15 -6.92
CA ALA A 54 -17.10 -6.30 -7.55
C ALA A 54 -18.46 -6.60 -6.93
N THR A 55 -18.58 -6.57 -5.60
CA THR A 55 -19.88 -6.75 -4.90
C THR A 55 -20.87 -5.62 -5.20
N TYR A 56 -20.38 -4.38 -5.31
CA TYR A 56 -21.22 -3.27 -5.77
C TYR A 56 -21.71 -3.51 -7.20
N ARG A 57 -20.80 -3.88 -8.10
CA ARG A 57 -21.10 -4.10 -9.52
C ARG A 57 -22.17 -5.16 -9.73
N THR A 58 -22.10 -6.29 -9.03
CA THR A 58 -23.12 -7.35 -9.16
C THR A 58 -24.50 -6.83 -8.79
N SER A 59 -24.60 -6.06 -7.71
CA SER A 59 -25.87 -5.47 -7.25
C SER A 59 -26.36 -4.36 -8.18
N ALA A 60 -25.46 -3.49 -8.65
CA ALA A 60 -25.78 -2.37 -9.53
C ALA A 60 -26.31 -2.84 -10.89
N VAL A 61 -25.68 -3.85 -11.49
CA VAL A 61 -26.11 -4.42 -12.78
C VAL A 61 -27.51 -5.04 -12.67
N ILE A 62 -27.84 -5.70 -11.56
CA ILE A 62 -29.19 -6.26 -11.32
C ILE A 62 -30.24 -5.15 -11.24
N LEU A 63 -29.89 -4.01 -10.64
CA LEU A 63 -30.79 -2.86 -10.47
C LEU A 63 -30.86 -1.95 -11.71
N GLY A 64 -30.07 -2.23 -12.76
CA GLY A 64 -29.99 -1.37 -13.95
C GLY A 64 -29.23 -0.07 -13.73
N ASN A 65 -28.42 0.01 -12.66
CA ASN A 65 -27.57 1.15 -12.35
C ASN A 65 -26.19 1.01 -13.01
N ASP A 66 -25.44 2.12 -12.96
CA ASP A 66 -24.03 2.16 -13.36
C ASP A 66 -23.19 1.06 -12.68
N PRO A 67 -22.42 0.27 -13.46
CA PRO A 67 -21.77 -0.93 -12.96
C PRO A 67 -20.60 -0.66 -12.01
N TYR A 68 -19.97 0.51 -12.06
CA TYR A 68 -18.90 0.89 -11.14
C TYR A 68 -19.28 2.10 -10.31
N PRO A 69 -18.83 2.15 -9.05
CA PRO A 69 -19.16 3.26 -8.16
C PRO A 69 -18.44 4.54 -8.57
N THR A 70 -19.08 5.68 -8.33
CA THR A 70 -18.41 6.98 -8.41
C THR A 70 -17.39 7.15 -7.27
N LEU A 71 -16.48 8.11 -7.40
CA LEU A 71 -15.52 8.43 -6.34
C LEU A 71 -16.22 8.73 -5.00
N VAL A 72 -17.36 9.42 -5.03
CA VAL A 72 -18.14 9.75 -3.82
C VAL A 72 -18.65 8.48 -3.14
N GLN A 73 -19.19 7.54 -3.91
CA GLN A 73 -19.71 6.26 -3.37
C GLN A 73 -18.61 5.36 -2.80
N MET A 74 -17.36 5.56 -3.23
CA MET A 74 -16.22 4.88 -2.63
C MET A 74 -15.83 5.46 -1.27
N THR A 75 -16.06 6.74 -1.02
CA THR A 75 -15.59 7.43 0.19
C THR A 75 -16.69 7.69 1.22
N ASP A 76 -17.97 7.65 0.82
CA ASP A 76 -19.12 7.92 1.69
C ASP A 76 -19.60 6.73 2.54
N GLY A 77 -18.94 5.57 2.42
CA GLY A 77 -19.30 4.34 3.13
C GLY A 77 -20.38 3.48 2.44
N SER A 78 -20.87 3.89 1.27
CA SER A 78 -21.84 3.12 0.48
C SER A 78 -21.22 1.83 -0.04
N VAL A 79 -20.02 1.93 -0.63
CA VAL A 79 -19.31 0.80 -1.24
C VAL A 79 -18.26 0.23 -0.28
N LEU A 80 -17.33 1.06 0.17
CA LEU A 80 -16.29 0.64 1.09
C LEU A 80 -16.84 0.67 2.51
N LYS A 81 -17.00 -0.53 3.10
CA LYS A 81 -17.43 -0.67 4.52
C LYS A 81 -16.27 -0.51 5.52
N PHE A 82 -15.09 -0.15 5.02
CA PHE A 82 -13.90 0.10 5.81
C PHE A 82 -13.31 1.45 5.41
N THR A 83 -12.60 2.09 6.35
CA THR A 83 -11.79 3.26 6.02
C THR A 83 -10.53 2.80 5.31
N LEU A 84 -10.26 3.36 4.13
CA LEU A 84 -9.04 3.07 3.39
C LEU A 84 -7.80 3.42 4.22
N PRO A 85 -6.88 2.46 4.45
CA PRO A 85 -5.66 2.75 5.15
C PRO A 85 -4.79 3.73 4.33
N PRO A 86 -3.88 4.47 4.98
CA PRO A 86 -2.82 5.20 4.29
C PRO A 86 -2.01 4.29 3.37
N ASN A 87 -1.55 4.83 2.26
CA ASN A 87 -0.65 4.12 1.36
C ASN A 87 0.69 3.87 2.08
N PRO A 88 1.13 2.60 2.23
CA PRO A 88 2.35 2.23 2.96
C PRO A 88 3.66 2.84 2.42
N PHE A 89 3.65 3.39 1.20
CA PHE A 89 4.81 4.00 0.56
C PHE A 89 4.88 5.52 0.73
N THR A 90 3.74 6.18 1.00
CA THR A 90 3.65 7.65 1.11
C THR A 90 3.13 8.12 2.45
N ASP A 91 2.61 7.20 3.29
CA ASP A 91 1.93 7.47 4.55
C ASP A 91 0.72 8.43 4.43
N ILE A 92 0.20 8.59 3.20
CA ILE A 92 -0.93 9.47 2.89
C ILE A 92 -2.17 8.61 2.63
N GLY A 93 -3.28 8.99 3.24
CA GLY A 93 -4.59 8.35 3.03
C GLY A 93 -5.40 9.01 1.91
N GLY A 94 -6.65 8.57 1.77
CA GLY A 94 -7.61 9.19 0.84
C GLY A 94 -7.46 8.74 -0.61
N VAL A 95 -8.53 8.98 -1.37
CA VAL A 95 -8.65 8.62 -2.80
C VAL A 95 -8.92 9.88 -3.59
N GLN A 96 -8.25 10.03 -4.73
CA GLN A 96 -8.56 11.08 -5.70
C GLN A 96 -9.00 10.49 -7.04
N ALA A 97 -9.78 11.28 -7.78
CA ALA A 97 -10.08 10.99 -9.17
C ALA A 97 -8.85 11.32 -10.04
N VAL A 98 -8.59 10.48 -11.03
CA VAL A 98 -7.58 10.73 -12.07
C VAL A 98 -8.20 10.63 -13.46
N SER A 99 -7.55 11.20 -14.48
CA SER A 99 -8.00 11.08 -15.87
C SER A 99 -7.74 9.67 -16.43
N GLN A 100 -8.42 9.33 -17.53
CA GLN A 100 -8.22 8.07 -18.24
C GLN A 100 -6.75 7.86 -18.66
N ALA A 101 -6.08 8.92 -19.12
CA ALA A 101 -4.67 8.86 -19.52
C ALA A 101 -3.75 8.53 -18.33
N GLN A 102 -3.99 9.16 -17.18
CA GLN A 102 -3.25 8.88 -15.94
C GLN A 102 -3.50 7.45 -15.47
N ALA A 103 -4.75 6.97 -15.49
CA ALA A 103 -5.10 5.63 -15.07
C ALA A 103 -4.52 4.55 -16.00
N ALA A 104 -4.53 4.77 -17.32
CA ALA A 104 -3.96 3.86 -18.30
C ALA A 104 -2.44 3.73 -18.15
N ALA A 105 -1.75 4.83 -17.82
CA ALA A 105 -0.32 4.84 -17.55
C ALA A 105 0.05 4.47 -16.10
N ARG A 106 -0.93 4.17 -15.23
CA ARG A 106 -0.75 4.05 -13.78
C ARG A 106 0.05 5.23 -13.18
N GLY A 107 -0.14 6.43 -13.71
CA GLY A 107 0.65 7.60 -13.34
C GLY A 107 0.40 8.06 -11.90
N VAL A 108 1.46 8.56 -11.26
CA VAL A 108 1.38 9.26 -9.96
C VAL A 108 0.86 10.67 -10.17
N SER A 109 -0.06 11.13 -9.32
CA SER A 109 -0.70 12.44 -9.41
C SER A 109 -0.87 13.02 -8.02
N ASN A 110 -0.42 14.25 -7.73
CA ASN A 110 -0.59 14.89 -6.42
C ASN A 110 -0.34 13.95 -5.21
N GLU A 111 0.82 13.28 -5.18
CA GLU A 111 1.19 12.28 -4.16
C GLU A 111 1.12 12.81 -2.72
N SER A 112 1.27 14.14 -2.55
CA SER A 112 1.08 14.85 -1.27
C SER A 112 -0.37 14.92 -0.77
N ALA A 113 -1.37 14.69 -1.62
CA ALA A 113 -2.78 14.96 -1.31
C ALA A 113 -3.62 13.67 -1.16
N ALA A 114 -3.28 12.60 -1.86
CA ALA A 114 -3.99 11.32 -1.77
C ALA A 114 -3.04 10.14 -1.96
N GLY A 115 -3.23 9.10 -1.16
CA GLY A 115 -2.45 7.86 -1.26
C GLY A 115 -2.90 6.92 -2.37
N TRP A 116 -4.13 7.10 -2.87
CA TRP A 116 -4.77 6.20 -3.82
C TRP A 116 -5.40 6.96 -4.98
N ASN A 117 -5.30 6.38 -6.17
CA ASN A 117 -5.90 6.90 -7.38
C ASN A 117 -7.06 6.02 -7.82
N TYR A 118 -8.14 6.66 -8.25
CA TYR A 118 -9.31 5.99 -8.80
C TYR A 118 -9.76 6.64 -10.10
N PHE A 119 -10.02 5.80 -11.09
CA PHE A 119 -10.65 6.18 -12.34
C PHE A 119 -11.89 5.31 -12.56
N VAL A 120 -12.96 5.92 -13.05
CA VAL A 120 -14.18 5.25 -13.43
C VAL A 120 -14.75 5.88 -14.69
N ASP A 121 -15.13 5.03 -15.64
CA ASP A 121 -15.90 5.40 -16.80
C ASP A 121 -16.99 4.34 -17.03
N ASN A 122 -18.20 4.68 -16.60
CA ASN A 122 -19.40 3.85 -16.79
C ASN A 122 -19.99 3.95 -18.20
N ASN A 123 -19.59 4.96 -18.98
CA ASN A 123 -20.10 5.18 -20.33
C ASN A 123 -19.22 4.48 -21.39
N ALA A 124 -17.99 4.10 -21.05
CA ALA A 124 -17.14 3.28 -21.90
C ALA A 124 -17.80 1.94 -22.25
N THR A 125 -17.47 1.41 -23.42
CA THR A 125 -17.90 0.07 -23.88
C THR A 125 -16.67 -0.82 -24.12
N PRO A 126 -16.31 -1.73 -23.20
CA PRO A 126 -16.97 -2.03 -21.93
C PRO A 126 -16.70 -0.96 -20.84
N PRO A 127 -17.58 -0.82 -19.83
CA PRO A 127 -17.34 0.06 -18.69
C PRO A 127 -16.02 -0.29 -17.99
N THR A 128 -15.29 0.72 -17.52
CA THR A 128 -13.96 0.53 -16.92
C THR A 128 -13.85 1.24 -15.57
N ALA A 129 -13.13 0.62 -14.64
CA ALA A 129 -12.69 1.26 -13.42
C ALA A 129 -11.30 0.75 -13.04
N ILE A 130 -10.44 1.65 -12.57
CA ILE A 130 -9.06 1.35 -12.22
C ILE A 130 -8.79 1.99 -10.85
N PHE A 131 -8.38 1.17 -9.90
CA PHE A 131 -7.92 1.60 -8.57
C PHE A 131 -6.47 1.16 -8.39
N TYR A 132 -5.61 2.06 -7.96
CA TYR A 132 -4.18 1.79 -7.81
C TYR A 132 -3.52 2.71 -6.78
N ALA A 133 -2.37 2.29 -6.25
CA ALA A 133 -1.59 3.10 -5.32
C ALA A 133 -1.02 4.33 -6.03
N ASN A 134 -1.07 5.49 -5.38
CA ASN A 134 -0.51 6.72 -5.90
C ASN A 134 0.96 6.85 -5.50
N SER A 135 1.81 5.91 -5.95
CA SER A 135 3.25 5.98 -5.73
C SER A 135 4.00 5.16 -6.76
N SER A 136 5.18 5.62 -7.18
CA SER A 136 6.09 4.90 -8.09
C SER A 136 7.24 4.22 -7.33
N ALA A 137 7.13 4.08 -6.01
CA ALA A 137 8.13 3.38 -5.22
C ALA A 137 8.26 1.92 -5.69
N THR A 138 9.50 1.44 -5.82
CA THR A 138 9.79 0.03 -6.16
C THR A 138 9.33 -0.88 -5.02
N THR A 139 8.67 -1.96 -5.38
CA THR A 139 8.12 -2.95 -4.44
C THR A 139 8.99 -4.21 -4.41
N THR A 140 8.61 -5.22 -3.64
CA THR A 140 9.27 -6.54 -3.68
C THR A 140 8.57 -7.53 -4.61
N ALA A 141 7.46 -7.14 -5.25
CA ALA A 141 6.74 -7.96 -6.21
C ALA A 141 7.48 -8.02 -7.55
N SER A 142 7.59 -9.21 -8.14
CA SER A 142 8.25 -9.39 -9.43
C SER A 142 7.38 -8.93 -10.60
N ASP A 143 7.99 -8.26 -11.58
CA ASP A 143 7.36 -7.87 -12.85
C ASP A 143 7.32 -9.01 -13.89
N GLY A 144 7.82 -10.20 -13.54
CA GLY A 144 7.91 -11.36 -14.45
C GLY A 144 9.03 -11.28 -15.50
N SER A 145 9.77 -10.17 -15.55
CA SER A 145 10.87 -9.90 -16.49
C SER A 145 12.24 -9.81 -15.80
N GLY A 146 12.30 -10.15 -14.50
CA GLY A 146 13.51 -10.10 -13.68
C GLY A 146 13.71 -8.78 -12.93
N GLY A 147 12.74 -7.86 -13.00
CA GLY A 147 12.67 -6.65 -12.20
C GLY A 147 11.55 -6.71 -11.16
N ASN A 148 11.34 -5.56 -10.51
CA ASN A 148 10.33 -5.39 -9.48
C ASN A 148 9.27 -4.38 -9.95
N GLN A 149 8.01 -4.68 -9.68
CA GLN A 149 6.90 -3.79 -9.94
C GLN A 149 6.98 -2.55 -9.05
N THR A 150 6.44 -1.44 -9.53
CA THR A 150 6.21 -0.24 -8.73
C THR A 150 4.85 -0.28 -8.03
N ALA A 151 4.67 0.49 -6.95
CA ALA A 151 3.48 0.38 -6.10
C ALA A 151 2.15 0.64 -6.85
N ASN A 152 2.18 1.53 -7.83
CA ASN A 152 1.10 1.85 -8.78
C ASN A 152 0.79 0.72 -9.78
N GLU A 153 1.71 -0.24 -9.97
CA GLU A 153 1.57 -1.40 -10.85
C GLU A 153 1.07 -2.66 -10.13
N LEU A 154 0.99 -2.62 -8.79
CA LEU A 154 0.40 -3.67 -7.96
C LEU A 154 -1.12 -3.85 -8.17
#